data_AF-A0A376LK49-F1
#
_entry.id   AF-A0A376LK49-F1
#
_cell.length_a   1.000
_cell.length_b   1.000
_cell.length_c   1.000
_cell.angle_alpha   90.00
_cell.angle_beta   90.00
_cell.angle_gamma   90.00
#
_symmetry.space_group_name_H-M   'P 1'
#
loop_
_entity.id
_entity.type
_entity.pdbx_description
1 polymer ?
#
loop_
_entity_poly.entity_id
_entity_poly.type
_entity_poly.pdbx_seq_one_letter_code
_entity_poly.pdbx_strand_id
1 'polypeptide(L)' 'MKNTELEQLINEKLNSAAISDYAPNGLQVEGKETVQKIVTGVTASQALLR' A
#
# COMPACT_ATOMS: atom_id res chain seq x y z
N MET A 1 12.69 1.83 -5.72
CA MET A 1 11.70 0.76 -5.90
C MET A 1 10.47 1.37 -6.54
N LYS A 2 9.90 0.71 -7.55
CA LYS A 2 8.65 1.14 -8.16
C LYS A 2 7.49 0.92 -7.19
N ASN A 3 6.43 1.71 -7.30
CA ASN A 3 5.21 1.57 -6.49
C ASN A 3 4.58 0.17 -6.65
N THR A 4 4.57 -0.38 -7.87
CA THR A 4 4.07 -1.73 -8.19
C THR A 4 4.96 -2.85 -7.64
N GLU A 5 6.28 -2.68 -7.66
CA GLU A 5 7.21 -3.62 -7.04
C GLU A 5 7.02 -3.68 -5.51
N LEU A 6 6.80 -2.52 -4.89
CA LEU A 6 6.53 -2.43 -3.45
C LEU A 6 5.19 -3.09 -3.08
N GLU A 7 4.15 -2.83 -3.87
CA GLU A 7 2.85 -3.48 -3.71
C GLU A 7 2.97 -5.01 -3.80
N GLN A 8 3.62 -5.51 -4.86
CA GLN A 8 3.82 -6.94 -5.06
C GLN A 8 4.55 -7.58 -3.88
N LEU A 9 5.66 -6.97 -3.44
CA LEU A 9 6.45 -7.46 -2.31
C LEU A 9 5.60 -7.60 -1.03
N ILE A 10 4.77 -6.60 -0.73
CA ILE A 10 3.93 -6.60 0.48
C ILE A 10 2.79 -7.62 0.32
N ASN A 11 2.14 -7.67 -0.84
CA ASN A 11 1.06 -8.62 -1.12
C ASN A 11 1.52 -10.07 -1.00
N GLU A 12 2.69 -10.40 -1.53
CA GLU A 12 3.30 -11.74 -1.41
C GLU A 12 3.66 -12.04 0.05
N LYS A 13 4.26 -11.07 0.76
CA LYS A 13 4.66 -11.26 2.16
C LYS A 13 3.48 -11.54 3.08
N LEU A 14 2.33 -10.90 2.81
CA LEU A 14 1.11 -11.02 3.63
C LEU A 14 0.13 -12.07 3.08
N ASN A 15 0.42 -12.66 1.92
CA ASN A 15 -0.51 -13.53 1.19
C ASN A 15 -1.90 -12.88 1.01
N SER A 16 -1.92 -11.59 0.68
CA SER A 16 -3.15 -10.78 0.68
C SER A 16 -4.19 -11.29 -0.32
N ALA A 17 -3.75 -11.85 -1.45
CA ALA A 17 -4.63 -12.42 -2.48
C ALA A 17 -5.45 -13.64 -1.99
N ALA A 18 -5.03 -14.30 -0.92
CA ALA A 18 -5.76 -15.44 -0.35
C ALA A 18 -6.88 -15.02 0.63
N ILE A 19 -7.01 -13.72 0.92
CA ILE A 19 -7.91 -13.19 1.94
C ILE A 19 -9.01 -12.38 1.26
N SER A 20 -10.27 -12.77 1.46
CA SER A 20 -11.42 -11.95 1.07
C SER A 20 -11.62 -10.84 2.09
N ASP A 21 -11.68 -9.61 1.62
CA ASP A 21 -11.76 -8.42 2.46
C ASP A 21 -12.90 -7.51 1.99
N TYR A 22 -13.37 -6.63 2.86
CA TYR A 22 -14.42 -5.66 2.54
C TYR A 22 -13.91 -4.50 1.67
N ALA A 23 -12.59 -4.32 1.59
CA ALA A 23 -11.92 -3.27 0.85
C ALA A 23 -10.81 -3.85 -0.04
N PRO A 24 -10.38 -3.13 -1.10
CA PRO A 24 -9.23 -3.55 -1.89
C PRO A 24 -7.93 -3.52 -1.06
N ASN A 25 -7.21 -4.64 -1.05
CA ASN A 25 -5.85 -4.74 -0.52
C ASN A 25 -4.83 -4.40 -1.62
N GLY A 26 -3.74 -3.71 -1.24
CA GLY A 26 -2.69 -3.27 -2.18
C GLY A 26 -2.68 -1.76 -2.44
N LEU A 27 -2.31 -1.35 -3.66
CA LEU A 27 -2.26 0.05 -4.08
C LEU A 27 -3.67 0.60 -4.30
N GLN A 28 -4.13 1.47 -3.39
CA GLN A 28 -5.48 2.05 -3.49
C GLN A 28 -5.52 3.37 -4.28
N VAL A 29 -4.46 4.18 -4.21
CA VAL A 29 -4.34 5.46 -4.94
C VAL A 29 -2.95 5.55 -5.53
N GLU A 30 -2.86 5.63 -6.86
CA GLU A 30 -1.59 5.74 -7.56
C GLU A 30 -0.96 7.12 -7.37
N GLY A 31 0.35 7.14 -7.13
CA GLY A 31 1.18 8.33 -7.05
C GLY A 31 2.40 8.24 -7.96
N LYS A 32 3.52 8.86 -7.57
CA LYS A 32 4.79 8.74 -8.32
C LYS A 32 5.27 7.29 -8.40
N GLU A 33 5.90 6.94 -9.53
CA GLU A 33 6.43 5.60 -9.77
C GLU A 33 7.51 5.22 -8.74
N THR A 34 8.46 6.12 -8.46
CA THR A 34 9.58 5.81 -7.54
C THR A 34 9.25 6.18 -6.09
N VAL A 35 9.25 5.16 -5.21
CA VAL A 35 9.12 5.32 -3.76
C VAL A 35 10.51 5.41 -3.11
N GLN A 36 10.73 6.46 -2.30
CA GLN A 36 11.99 6.69 -1.57
C GLN A 36 11.80 6.81 -0.05
N LYS A 37 10.59 7.20 0.39
CA LYS A 37 10.27 7.40 1.80
C LYS A 37 8.88 6.84 2.06
N ILE A 38 8.74 6.11 3.15
CA ILE A 38 7.48 5.49 3.57
C ILE A 38 7.08 6.10 4.92
N VAL A 39 5.82 6.49 5.03
CA VAL A 39 5.17 6.90 6.28
C VAL A 39 4.00 5.93 6.48
N THR A 40 3.84 5.41 7.69
CA THR A 40 2.78 4.46 8.04
C THR A 40 1.89 5.01 9.14
N GLY A 41 0.65 4.52 9.20
CA GLY A 41 -0.32 4.87 10.24
C GLY A 41 -1.49 3.88 10.22
N VAL A 42 -2.30 3.89 11.28
CA VAL A 42 -3.45 2.96 11.42
C VAL A 42 -4.56 3.29 10.42
N THR A 43 -4.78 4.58 10.14
CA THR A 43 -5.82 5.06 9.22
C THR A 43 -5.25 6.16 8.34
N ALA A 44 -5.57 6.14 7.04
CA ALA A 44 -5.27 7.19 6.07
C ALA A 44 -6.11 8.46 6.31
N SER A 45 -6.03 9.02 7.52
CA SER A 45 -6.76 10.20 7.96
C SER A 45 -6.13 11.49 7.42
N GLN A 46 -6.90 12.58 7.42
CA GLN A 46 -6.39 13.89 7.02
C GLN A 46 -5.18 14.34 7.85
N ALA A 47 -5.09 13.94 9.13
CA ALA A 47 -3.95 14.24 9.98
C ALA A 47 -2.69 13.45 9.60
N LEU A 48 -2.82 12.25 9.02
CA LEU A 48 -1.69 11.48 8.51
C LEU A 48 -1.18 12.05 7.17
N LEU A 49 -2.09 12.58 6.35
CA LEU A 49 -1.80 13.07 5.01
C LEU A 49 -1.31 14.53 4.97
N ARG A 50 -1.32 15.24 6.11
CA ARG A 50 -0.95 16.67 6.20
C ARG A 50 0.35 16.91 6.94
#